data_AF-A0A2R6JL69-F1
#
_entry.id   AF-A0A2R6JL69-F1
#
_cell.length_a   1.000
_cell.length_b   1.000
_cell.length_c   1.000
_cell.angle_alpha   90.00
_cell.angle_beta   90.00
_cell.angle_gamma   90.00
#
_symmetry.space_group_name_H-M   'P 1'
#
loop_
_entity.id
_entity.type
_entity.pdbx_description
1 polymer ?
#
loop_
_entity_poly.entity_id
_entity_poly.type
_entity_poly.pdbx_seq_one_letter_code
_entity_poly.pdbx_strand_id
1 'polypeptide(L)'
;MRIEFDRDTCIGMFQCVAEWDGFERDEDAGKAVLVDGEETAEDLFVREVPEDAELDAKFAARTCPVDAITLYDDDGEQLIP
;
A
#
# COMPACT_ATOMS: atom_id res chain seq x y z
N MET A 1 -9.90 8.49 -1.71
CA MET A 1 -8.48 8.36 -1.35
C MET A 1 -7.88 7.23 -2.16
N ARG A 2 -6.65 7.39 -2.66
CA ARG A 2 -5.95 6.39 -3.47
C ARG A 2 -4.68 5.93 -2.77
N ILE A 3 -4.39 4.63 -2.84
CA ILE A 3 -3.12 4.07 -2.42
C ILE A 3 -2.38 3.51 -3.64
N GLU A 4 -1.07 3.73 -3.67
CA GLU A 4 -0.13 3.16 -4.64
C GLU A 4 0.88 2.29 -3.89
N PHE A 5 1.20 1.13 -4.45
CA PHE A 5 2.12 0.17 -3.88
C PHE A 5 3.17 -0.23 -4.92
N ASP A 6 4.43 0.11 -4.65
CA ASP A 6 5.59 -0.29 -5.43
C ASP A 6 6.14 -1.63 -4.89
N ARG A 7 5.84 -2.70 -5.61
CA ARG A 7 6.23 -4.06 -5.25
C ARG A 7 7.72 -4.33 -5.49
N ASP A 8 8.36 -3.60 -6.40
CA ASP A 8 9.81 -3.71 -6.62
C ASP A 8 10.56 -3.17 -5.38
N THR A 9 10.17 -2.00 -4.91
CA THR A 9 10.74 -1.34 -3.71
C THR A 9 10.43 -2.10 -2.40
N CYS A 10 9.31 -2.82 -2.34
CA CYS A 10 8.91 -3.58 -1.14
C CYS A 10 9.99 -4.56 -0.65
N ILE A 11 10.34 -4.54 0.63
CA ILE A 11 11.39 -5.43 1.20
C ILE A 11 10.85 -6.55 2.11
N GLY A 12 9.53 -6.82 2.09
CA GLY A 12 8.94 -7.93 2.86
C GLY A 12 8.95 -7.72 4.38
N MET A 13 8.89 -6.46 4.86
CA MET A 13 8.81 -6.18 6.30
C MET A 13 7.43 -6.52 6.91
N PHE A 14 6.40 -6.54 6.05
CA PHE A 14 5.02 -6.94 6.38
C PHE A 14 4.33 -6.17 7.52
N GLN A 15 4.81 -4.98 7.89
CA GLN A 15 4.07 -4.14 8.84
C GLN A 15 2.77 -3.60 8.23
N CYS A 16 2.75 -3.30 6.92
CA CYS A 16 1.53 -2.88 6.22
C CYS A 16 0.36 -3.88 6.37
N VAL A 17 0.65 -5.19 6.38
CA VAL A 17 -0.33 -6.25 6.59
C VAL A 17 -0.87 -6.27 8.03
N ALA A 18 -0.07 -5.83 9.01
CA ALA A 18 -0.53 -5.74 10.40
C ALA A 18 -1.40 -4.50 10.65
N GLU A 19 -1.15 -3.41 9.91
CA GLU A 19 -1.88 -2.16 10.05
C GLU A 19 -3.20 -2.15 9.26
N TRP A 20 -3.25 -2.81 8.10
CA TRP A 20 -4.42 -2.78 7.23
C TRP A 20 -4.65 -4.08 6.46
N ASP A 21 -5.89 -4.59 6.52
CA ASP A 21 -6.34 -5.80 5.79
C ASP A 21 -6.35 -5.63 4.26
N GLY A 22 -6.08 -4.42 3.75
CA GLY A 22 -5.85 -4.18 2.31
C GLY A 22 -4.54 -4.78 1.80
N PHE A 23 -3.66 -5.28 2.67
CA PHE A 23 -2.44 -5.98 2.29
C PHE A 23 -2.43 -7.43 2.77
N GLU A 24 -1.90 -8.33 1.95
CA GLU A 24 -1.62 -9.72 2.31
C GLU A 24 -0.12 -10.04 2.20
N ARG A 25 0.31 -11.10 2.90
CA ARG A 25 1.69 -11.60 2.82
C ARG A 25 1.80 -12.63 1.70
N ASP A 26 2.69 -12.37 0.75
CA ASP A 26 3.20 -13.39 -0.17
C ASP A 26 4.57 -13.85 0.38
N GLU A 27 4.54 -14.92 1.18
CA GLU A 27 5.75 -15.50 1.80
C GLU A 27 6.66 -16.19 0.78
N ASP A 28 6.11 -16.65 -0.35
CA ASP A 28 6.88 -17.30 -1.41
C ASP A 28 7.74 -16.26 -2.16
N ALA A 29 7.19 -15.07 -2.43
CA ALA A 29 7.95 -13.96 -3.04
C ALA A 29 8.71 -13.11 -2.01
N GLY A 30 8.37 -13.20 -0.72
CA GLY A 30 8.90 -12.32 0.32
C GLY A 30 8.46 -10.87 0.15
N LYS A 31 7.23 -10.65 -0.37
CA LYS A 31 6.69 -9.33 -0.73
C LYS A 31 5.25 -9.21 -0.22
N ALA A 32 4.81 -7.98 0.08
CA ALA A 32 3.38 -7.75 0.32
C ALA A 32 2.61 -7.78 -1.02
N VAL A 33 1.30 -7.99 -0.93
CA VAL A 33 0.36 -7.88 -2.05
C VAL A 33 -0.73 -6.89 -1.66
N LEU A 34 -0.99 -5.89 -2.50
CA LEU A 34 -2.13 -5.00 -2.35
C LEU A 34 -3.39 -5.73 -2.85
N VAL A 35 -4.27 -6.10 -1.93
CA VAL A 35 -5.53 -6.79 -2.24
C VAL A 35 -6.40 -5.90 -3.12
N ASP A 36 -7.01 -6.47 -4.16
CA ASP A 36 -7.81 -5.76 -5.18
C ASP A 36 -7.05 -4.60 -5.87
N GLY A 37 -5.72 -4.58 -5.81
CA GLY A 37 -4.89 -3.60 -6.51
C GLY A 37 -4.84 -3.87 -8.01
N GLU A 38 -5.06 -2.83 -8.81
CA GLU A 38 -4.84 -2.86 -10.26
C GLU A 38 -3.38 -2.51 -10.57
N GLU A 39 -2.71 -3.34 -11.36
CA GLU A 39 -1.36 -3.04 -11.85
C GLU A 39 -1.45 -1.99 -12.98
N THR A 40 -0.91 -0.80 -12.73
CA THR A 40 -0.96 0.33 -13.68
C THR A 40 0.37 0.57 -14.39
N ALA A 41 1.46 0.07 -13.82
CA ALA A 41 2.79 -0.01 -14.41
C ALA A 41 3.50 -1.25 -13.84
N GLU A 42 4.64 -1.63 -14.41
CA GLU A 42 5.44 -2.76 -13.94
C GLU A 42 5.71 -2.64 -12.43
N ASP A 43 5.21 -3.62 -11.67
CA ASP A 43 5.30 -3.69 -10.21
C ASP A 43 4.61 -2.54 -9.43
N LEU A 44 3.80 -1.71 -10.09
CA LEU A 44 3.04 -0.62 -9.46
C LEU A 44 1.54 -0.92 -9.41
N PHE A 45 1.04 -1.14 -8.20
CA PHE A 45 -0.36 -1.50 -7.93
C PHE A 45 -1.10 -0.33 -7.30
N VAL A 46 -2.34 -0.10 -7.74
CA VAL A 46 -3.14 1.06 -7.32
C VAL A 46 -4.53 0.61 -6.91
N ARG A 47 -5.07 1.20 -5.85
CA ARG A 47 -6.42 0.92 -5.36
C ARG A 47 -7.07 2.15 -4.74
N GLU A 48 -8.40 2.23 -4.84
CA GLU A 48 -9.21 3.13 -4.00
C GLU A 48 -9.35 2.57 -2.58
N VAL A 49 -9.04 3.41 -1.60
CA VAL A 49 -9.16 3.06 -0.17
C VAL A 49 -10.61 3.24 0.25
N PRO A 50 -11.26 2.22 0.84
CA PRO A 50 -12.59 2.36 1.44
C PRO A 50 -12.63 3.44 2.52
N GLU A 51 -13.73 4.18 2.62
CA GLU A 51 -13.87 5.30 3.57
C GLU A 51 -13.65 4.87 5.04
N ASP A 52 -14.05 3.65 5.40
CA ASP A 52 -13.88 3.10 6.75
C ASP A 52 -12.46 2.61 7.04
N ALA A 53 -11.60 2.51 6.03
CA ALA A 53 -10.22 2.05 6.12
C ALA A 53 -9.18 3.18 6.00
N GLU A 54 -9.61 4.44 5.92
CA GLU A 54 -8.73 5.59 5.72
C GLU A 54 -7.59 5.65 6.75
N LEU A 55 -7.91 5.47 8.03
CA LEU A 55 -6.91 5.57 9.11
C LEU A 55 -5.90 4.42 9.04
N ASP A 56 -6.37 3.20 8.80
CA ASP A 56 -5.55 2.00 8.72
C ASP A 56 -4.61 2.06 7.51
N ALA A 57 -5.11 2.49 6.36
CA ALA A 57 -4.29 2.72 5.16
C ALA A 57 -3.19 3.76 5.40
N LYS A 58 -3.47 4.84 6.16
CA LYS A 58 -2.45 5.83 6.55
C LYS A 58 -1.37 5.22 7.44
N PHE A 59 -1.74 4.35 8.38
CA PHE A 59 -0.75 3.66 9.23
C PHE A 59 0.08 2.66 8.43
N ALA A 60 -0.55 1.90 7.53
CA ALA A 60 0.11 0.96 6.64
C ALA A 60 1.17 1.64 5.75
N ALA A 61 0.87 2.83 5.23
CA ALA A 61 1.83 3.63 4.48
C ALA A 61 2.97 4.14 5.37
N ARG A 62 2.65 4.78 6.51
CA ARG A 62 3.65 5.38 7.41
C ARG A 62 4.62 4.39 8.07
N THR A 63 4.21 3.14 8.23
CA THR A 63 5.06 2.10 8.84
C THR A 63 6.05 1.50 7.82
N CYS A 64 5.88 1.79 6.52
CA CYS A 64 6.76 1.27 5.48
C CYS A 64 8.16 1.91 5.59
N PRO A 65 9.23 1.14 5.83
CA PRO A 65 10.56 1.71 6.06
C PRO A 65 11.29 2.16 4.79
N VAL A 66 10.69 1.90 3.62
CA VAL A 66 11.30 2.12 2.29
C VAL A 66 10.39 2.89 1.35
N ASP A 67 9.34 3.53 1.88
CA ASP A 67 8.40 4.36 1.11
C ASP A 67 7.81 3.64 -0.13
N ALA A 68 7.56 2.34 0.00
CA ALA A 68 6.93 1.54 -1.06
C ALA A 68 5.41 1.75 -1.17
N ILE A 69 4.81 2.55 -0.29
CA ILE A 69 3.35 2.70 -0.17
C ILE A 69 3.02 4.19 -0.08
N THR A 70 2.53 4.75 -1.18
CA THR A 70 2.17 6.16 -1.26
C THR A 70 0.66 6.34 -1.16
N LEU A 71 0.21 7.36 -0.43
CA LEU A 71 -1.20 7.65 -0.22
C LEU A 71 -1.56 9.05 -0.76
N TYR A 72 -2.67 9.16 -1.48
CA TYR A 72 -3.20 10.39 -2.05
C TYR A 72 -4.63 10.63 -1.57
N ASP A 73 -4.99 11.88 -1.27
CA ASP A 73 -6.36 12.25 -0.95
C ASP A 73 -7.29 12.26 -2.18
N ASP A 74 -8.53 12.72 -1.98
CA ASP A 74 -9.56 12.78 -3.03
C ASP A 74 -9.27 13.84 -4.10
N ASP A 75 -8.46 14.85 -3.78
CA ASP A 75 -8.02 15.90 -4.70
C ASP A 75 -6.73 15.51 -5.44
N GLY A 76 -6.14 14.36 -5.11
CA GLY A 76 -4.89 13.85 -5.68
C GLY A 76 -3.63 14.43 -5.04
N GLU A 77 -3.74 15.11 -3.90
CA GLU A 77 -2.59 15.56 -3.12
C GLU A 77 -1.97 14.37 -2.37
N GLN A 78 -0.65 14.23 -2.46
CA GLN A 78 0.09 13.19 -1.77
C GLN A 78 0.15 13.49 -0.26
N LEU A 79 -0.38 12.56 0.54
CA LEU A 79 -0.40 12.67 2.00
C LEU A 79 0.78 11.99 2.69
N ILE A 80 1.21 10.83 2.16
CA ILE A 80 2.26 9.98 2.74
C ILE A 80 3.12 9.43 1.58
N PRO A 81 4.47 9.48 1.68
CA PRO A 81 5.37 8.83 0.72
C PRO A 81 5.34 7.31 0.84
#